data_AF-A0A9E4F1T9-F1
#
_entry.id   AF-A0A9E4F1T9-F1
#
_cell.length_a   1.000
_cell.length_b   1.000
_cell.length_c   1.000
_cell.angle_alpha   90.00
_cell.angle_beta   90.00
_cell.angle_gamma   90.00
#
_symmetry.space_group_name_H-M   'P 1'
#
loop_
_entity.id
_entity.type
_entity.pdbx_description
1 polymer ?
#
loop_
_entity_poly.entity_id
_entity_poly.type
_entity_poly.pdbx_seq_one_letter_code
_entity_poly.pdbx_strand_id
1 'polypeptide(L)'
;QSLFEKTVAVGAQFGVVLVRMGDREFEVAQFREDGPYSDGRHPDVVRPSDEKGDARRRDFTINGMFYDVSNHELLDYVGGRRDLDEGVIRAIGDPGLRFCEDHLRMMRAVRFSARFGFAIEPATAA
;
A
#
# COMPACT_ATOMS: atom_id res chain seq x y z
N GLN A 1 -4.64 -21.82 7.83
CA GLN A 1 -4.29 -22.16 6.44
C GLN A 1 -5.18 -23.31 5.93
N SER A 2 -6.50 -23.16 6.00
CA SER A 2 -7.45 -24.26 5.66
C SER A 2 -8.57 -23.85 4.70
N LEU A 3 -8.60 -22.59 4.26
CA LEU A 3 -9.64 -22.06 3.38
C LEU A 3 -9.36 -22.32 1.88
N PHE A 4 -8.10 -22.58 1.50
CA PHE A 4 -7.69 -22.77 0.11
C PHE A 4 -6.85 -24.05 -0.05
N GLU A 5 -7.07 -24.78 -1.14
CA GLU A 5 -6.42 -26.08 -1.42
C GLU A 5 -4.92 -25.94 -1.71
N LYS A 6 -4.50 -24.86 -2.40
CA LYS A 6 -3.11 -24.60 -2.78
C LYS A 6 -2.66 -23.23 -2.32
N THR A 7 -1.84 -23.21 -1.28
CA THR A 7 -1.24 -21.98 -0.73
C THR A 7 0.28 -22.11 -0.61
N VAL A 8 1.00 -21.08 -1.04
CA VAL A 8 2.44 -20.94 -0.82
C VAL A 8 2.68 -19.77 0.11
N ALA A 9 3.37 -20.03 1.23
CA ALA A 9 3.73 -18.99 2.17
C ALA A 9 4.91 -18.18 1.63
N VAL A 10 4.62 -17.16 0.80
CA VAL A 10 5.62 -16.22 0.30
C VAL A 10 5.57 -14.97 1.16
N GLY A 11 6.63 -14.71 1.94
CA GLY A 11 6.66 -13.55 2.84
C GLY A 11 5.78 -13.72 4.09
N ALA A 12 5.70 -14.93 4.64
CA ALA A 12 4.92 -15.23 5.86
C ALA A 12 5.24 -14.29 7.04
N GLN A 13 6.49 -13.84 7.15
CA GLN A 13 6.93 -12.84 8.14
C GLN A 13 6.19 -11.49 8.03
N PHE A 14 5.55 -11.22 6.89
CA PHE A 14 4.80 -10.00 6.58
C PHE A 14 3.28 -10.25 6.44
N GLY A 15 2.81 -11.46 6.71
CA GLY A 15 1.39 -11.81 6.68
C GLY A 15 0.79 -11.97 5.27
N VAL A 16 1.62 -12.26 4.25
CA VAL A 16 1.19 -12.51 2.87
C VAL A 16 1.20 -14.01 2.57
N VAL A 17 0.16 -14.50 1.90
CA VAL A 17 0.03 -15.87 1.42
C VAL A 17 -0.35 -15.84 -0.05
N LEU A 18 0.37 -16.60 -0.87
CA LEU A 18 0.07 -16.77 -2.28
C LEU A 18 -0.95 -17.90 -2.43
N VAL A 19 -2.13 -17.59 -2.94
CA VAL A 19 -3.23 -18.52 -3.16
C VAL A 19 -3.34 -18.80 -4.66
N ARG A 20 -3.25 -20.08 -5.05
CA ARG A 20 -3.42 -20.48 -6.45
C ARG A 20 -4.81 -21.06 -6.68
N MET A 21 -5.56 -20.44 -7.59
CA MET A 21 -6.90 -20.89 -8.01
C MET A 21 -6.94 -21.05 -9.52
N GLY A 22 -7.02 -22.30 -9.99
CA GLY A 22 -6.82 -22.63 -11.41
C GLY A 22 -5.44 -22.19 -11.89
N ASP A 23 -5.40 -21.48 -13.02
CA ASP A 23 -4.17 -20.92 -13.60
C ASP A 23 -3.84 -19.50 -13.10
N ARG A 24 -4.56 -19.02 -12.08
CA ARG A 24 -4.37 -17.69 -11.50
C ARG A 24 -3.76 -17.75 -10.11
N GLU A 25 -2.95 -16.74 -9.81
CA GLU A 25 -2.31 -16.54 -8.52
C GLU A 25 -2.80 -15.25 -7.89
N PHE A 26 -3.09 -15.32 -6.60
CA PHE A 26 -3.59 -14.20 -5.81
C PHE A 26 -2.69 -14.02 -4.59
N GLU A 27 -2.23 -12.79 -4.36
CA GLU A 27 -1.61 -12.45 -3.09
C GLU A 27 -2.70 -12.07 -2.09
N VAL A 28 -2.81 -12.86 -1.02
CA VAL A 28 -3.76 -12.62 0.07
C VAL A 28 -2.97 -12.15 1.27
N ALA A 29 -3.23 -10.91 1.69
CA ALA A 29 -2.59 -10.28 2.83
C ALA A 29 -3.63 -9.85 3.87
N GLN A 30 -3.31 -10.00 5.15
CA GLN A 30 -4.11 -9.40 6.21
C GLN A 30 -3.87 -7.89 6.30
N PHE A 31 -4.93 -7.14 6.61
CA PHE A 31 -4.78 -5.72 6.95
C PHE A 31 -3.91 -5.55 8.17
N ARG A 32 -3.04 -4.54 8.12
CA ARG A 32 -2.06 -4.32 9.16
C ARG A 32 -1.69 -2.86 9.33
N GLU A 33 -1.20 -2.55 10.51
CA GLU A 33 -0.47 -1.34 10.83
C GLU A 33 1.00 -1.67 11.04
N ASP A 34 1.84 -0.77 10.57
CA ASP A 34 3.29 -0.86 10.69
C ASP A 34 3.70 -0.04 11.93
N GLY A 35 4.56 -0.60 12.78
CA GLY A 35 5.16 0.08 13.92
C GLY A 35 6.33 1.00 13.51
N PRO A 36 7.22 1.35 14.45
CA PRO A 36 8.42 2.13 14.15
C PRO A 36 9.31 1.43 13.11
N TYR A 37 10.10 2.23 12.39
CA TYR A 37 11.07 1.76 11.40
C TYR A 37 12.47 2.10 11.90
N SER A 38 13.26 1.09 12.29
CA SER A 38 14.64 1.31 12.74
C SER A 38 15.67 1.26 11.60
N ASP A 39 15.37 0.59 10.49
CA ASP A 39 16.29 0.40 9.35
C ASP A 39 15.95 1.25 8.11
N GLY A 40 14.88 2.05 8.19
CA GLY A 40 14.39 2.89 7.08
C GLY A 40 13.82 2.08 5.90
N ARG A 41 13.29 0.88 6.16
CA ARG A 41 12.61 0.07 5.15
C ARG A 41 11.57 -0.91 5.70
N HIS A 42 11.88 -1.61 6.78
CA HIS A 42 11.03 -2.63 7.37
C HIS A 42 10.54 -2.17 8.75
N PRO A 43 9.23 -2.30 9.04
CA PRO A 43 8.74 -1.98 10.36
C PRO A 43 9.23 -3.01 11.37
N ASP A 44 9.61 -2.55 12.55
CA ASP A 44 10.10 -3.39 13.65
C ASP A 44 9.01 -4.34 14.17
N VAL A 45 7.74 -3.91 14.09
CA VAL A 45 6.56 -4.67 14.50
C VAL A 45 5.42 -4.43 13.52
N VAL A 46 4.67 -5.48 13.22
CA VAL A 46 3.43 -5.43 12.44
C VAL A 46 2.27 -5.86 13.33
N ARG A 47 1.16 -5.11 13.32
CA ARG A 47 -0.05 -5.44 14.08
C ARG A 47 -1.25 -5.58 13.15
N PRO A 48 -2.20 -6.50 13.41
CA PRO A 48 -3.46 -6.54 12.67
C PRO A 48 -4.20 -5.20 12.78
N SER A 49 -4.86 -4.78 11.70
CA SER A 49 -5.68 -3.57 11.65
C SER A 49 -6.89 -3.76 10.74
N ASP A 50 -7.64 -2.69 10.49
CA ASP A 50 -8.71 -2.57 9.51
C ASP A 50 -8.19 -2.00 8.17
N GLU A 51 -9.07 -1.88 7.19
CA GLU A 51 -8.73 -1.34 5.87
C GLU A 51 -8.25 0.12 5.94
N LYS A 52 -8.74 0.91 6.89
CA LYS A 52 -8.39 2.31 7.05
C LYS A 52 -6.99 2.46 7.66
N GLY A 53 -6.63 1.64 8.63
CA GLY A 53 -5.29 1.54 9.19
C GLY A 53 -4.28 1.08 8.13
N ASP A 54 -4.64 0.08 7.32
CA ASP A 54 -3.78 -0.38 6.22
C ASP A 54 -3.61 0.68 5.12
N ALA A 55 -4.68 1.43 4.77
CA ALA A 55 -4.58 2.56 3.84
C ALA A 55 -3.52 3.57 4.31
N ARG A 56 -3.58 3.93 5.60
CA ARG A 56 -2.80 5.01 6.20
C ARG A 56 -1.31 4.76 6.25
N ARG A 57 -0.83 3.51 6.11
CA ARG A 57 0.61 3.17 6.08
C ARG A 57 1.19 3.04 4.68
N ARG A 58 0.39 3.18 3.62
CA ARG A 58 0.83 3.01 2.22
C ARG A 58 1.61 4.23 1.72
N ASP A 59 2.27 4.08 0.58
CA ASP A 59 3.17 5.11 0.03
C ASP A 59 2.40 6.33 -0.48
N PHE A 60 1.50 6.14 -1.44
CA PHE A 60 0.77 7.22 -2.12
C PHE A 60 -0.73 7.04 -2.07
N THR A 61 -1.47 8.14 -2.06
CA THR A 61 -2.95 8.16 -1.98
C THR A 61 -3.58 7.29 -3.06
N ILE A 62 -3.09 7.36 -4.30
CA ILE A 62 -3.54 6.55 -5.44
C ILE A 62 -3.36 5.03 -5.24
N ASN A 63 -2.48 4.61 -4.32
CA ASN A 63 -2.22 3.20 -3.98
C ASN A 63 -2.88 2.78 -2.67
N GLY A 64 -3.55 3.72 -1.97
CA GLY A 64 -4.17 3.55 -0.66
C GLY A 64 -5.68 3.30 -0.68
N MET A 65 -6.23 2.90 -1.83
CA MET A 65 -7.65 2.60 -2.01
C MET A 65 -7.91 1.09 -1.97
N PHE A 66 -9.13 0.73 -1.57
CA PHE A 66 -9.62 -0.66 -1.60
C PHE A 66 -10.93 -0.75 -2.36
N TYR A 67 -11.24 -1.95 -2.85
CA TYR A 67 -12.52 -2.23 -3.50
C TYR A 67 -13.23 -3.35 -2.74
N ASP A 68 -14.41 -3.04 -2.21
CA ASP A 68 -15.29 -4.04 -1.61
C ASP A 68 -16.09 -4.74 -2.71
N VAL A 69 -15.71 -5.99 -2.98
CA VAL A 69 -16.35 -6.83 -3.99
C VAL A 69 -17.77 -7.25 -3.63
N SER A 70 -18.15 -7.21 -2.35
CA SER A 70 -19.48 -7.61 -1.88
C SER A 70 -20.49 -6.48 -2.07
N ASN A 71 -20.09 -5.26 -1.74
CA ASN A 71 -20.92 -4.05 -1.84
C ASN A 71 -20.71 -3.28 -3.14
N HIS A 72 -19.76 -3.70 -3.98
CA HIS A 72 -19.35 -3.01 -5.22
C HIS A 72 -18.90 -1.56 -5.02
N GLU A 73 -18.21 -1.30 -3.91
CA GLU A 73 -17.87 0.05 -3.45
C GLU A 73 -16.36 0.30 -3.47
N LEU A 74 -15.97 1.52 -3.86
CA LEU A 74 -14.60 2.01 -3.69
C LEU A 74 -14.45 2.61 -2.30
N LEU A 75 -13.59 2.01 -1.49
CA LEU A 75 -13.22 2.52 -0.17
C LEU A 75 -11.96 3.40 -0.31
N ASP A 76 -12.15 4.71 -0.19
CA ASP A 76 -11.07 5.69 -0.27
C ASP A 76 -10.97 6.52 1.01
N TYR A 77 -10.02 6.17 1.87
CA TYR A 77 -9.78 6.83 3.15
C TYR A 77 -8.72 7.94 3.09
N VAL A 78 -8.07 8.11 1.92
CA VAL A 78 -6.86 8.93 1.78
C VAL A 78 -6.94 9.93 0.62
N GLY A 79 -8.08 10.00 -0.07
CA GLY A 79 -8.29 10.91 -1.20
C GLY A 79 -7.62 10.44 -2.49
N GLY A 80 -7.33 9.14 -2.60
CA GLY A 80 -6.67 8.55 -3.76
C GLY A 80 -7.46 8.68 -5.05
N ARG A 81 -8.80 8.69 -4.99
CA ARG A 81 -9.63 8.84 -6.19
C ARG A 81 -9.45 10.22 -6.82
N ARG A 82 -9.48 11.27 -5.99
CA ARG A 82 -9.27 12.64 -6.45
C ARG A 82 -7.88 12.81 -7.04
N ASP A 83 -6.84 12.36 -6.33
CA ASP A 83 -5.47 12.50 -6.83
C ASP A 83 -5.22 11.66 -8.11
N LEU A 84 -5.92 10.52 -8.26
CA LEU A 84 -5.89 9.74 -9.49
C LEU A 84 -6.54 10.50 -10.67
N ASP A 85 -7.70 11.13 -10.43
CA ASP A 85 -8.42 11.92 -11.43
C ASP A 85 -7.63 13.20 -11.81
N GLU A 86 -6.90 13.80 -10.86
CA GLU A 86 -6.04 14.99 -11.08
C GLU A 86 -4.64 14.64 -11.65
N GLY A 87 -4.27 13.36 -11.67
CA GLY A 87 -2.95 12.92 -12.11
C GLY A 87 -1.81 13.36 -11.17
N VAL A 88 -2.00 13.16 -9.86
CA VAL A 88 -1.07 13.60 -8.81
C VAL A 88 -0.53 12.40 -8.02
N ILE A 89 0.79 12.40 -7.80
CA ILE A 89 1.47 11.52 -6.84
C ILE A 89 1.61 12.29 -5.52
N ARG A 90 0.81 11.89 -4.53
CA ARG A 90 0.78 12.49 -3.18
C ARG A 90 1.05 11.42 -2.13
N ALA A 91 2.00 11.66 -1.23
CA ALA A 91 2.25 10.76 -0.11
C ALA A 91 1.06 10.76 0.86
N ILE A 92 0.78 9.63 1.48
CA ILE A 92 -0.27 9.54 2.51
C ILE A 92 0.30 10.12 3.82
N GLY A 93 -0.41 11.08 4.43
CA GLY A 93 0.04 11.71 5.68
C GLY A 93 1.19 12.69 5.47
N ASP A 94 2.16 12.69 6.38
CA ASP A 94 3.36 13.55 6.30
C ASP A 94 4.43 12.90 5.39
N PRO A 95 4.82 13.54 4.26
CA PRO A 95 5.77 12.96 3.32
C PRO A 95 7.17 12.73 3.90
N GLY A 96 7.65 13.63 4.76
CA GLY A 96 8.96 13.53 5.39
C GLY A 96 9.06 12.30 6.29
N LEU A 97 8.05 12.09 7.14
CA LEU A 97 7.93 10.85 7.93
C LEU A 97 7.81 9.63 7.01
N ARG A 98 7.00 9.74 5.95
CA ARG A 98 6.73 8.62 5.03
C ARG A 98 7.97 8.11 4.30
N PHE A 99 8.90 8.99 3.96
CA PHE A 99 10.16 8.65 3.32
C PHE A 99 11.22 8.17 4.31
N CYS A 100 11.20 8.64 5.56
CA CYS A 100 12.05 8.10 6.63
C CYS A 100 11.66 6.65 7.00
N GLU A 101 10.38 6.29 6.89
CA GLU A 101 9.91 4.91 7.08
C GLU A 101 10.47 3.96 5.99
N ASP A 102 10.40 4.37 4.72
CA ASP A 102 10.91 3.60 3.58
C ASP A 102 11.51 4.54 2.54
N HIS A 103 12.85 4.61 2.51
CA HIS A 103 13.59 5.49 1.60
C HIS A 103 13.33 5.17 0.12
N LEU A 104 12.92 3.94 -0.21
CA LEU A 104 12.61 3.56 -1.60
C LEU A 104 11.32 4.20 -2.10
N ARG A 105 10.48 4.75 -1.23
CA ARG A 105 9.26 5.46 -1.64
C ARG A 105 9.58 6.71 -2.46
N MET A 106 10.69 7.40 -2.22
CA MET A 106 11.12 8.51 -3.07
C MET A 106 11.36 8.04 -4.52
N MET A 107 12.10 6.94 -4.70
CA MET A 107 12.33 6.36 -6.02
C MET A 107 11.03 5.86 -6.67
N ARG A 108 10.09 5.33 -5.86
CA ARG A 108 8.76 4.94 -6.34
C ARG A 108 7.96 6.14 -6.82
N ALA A 109 8.02 7.30 -6.14
CA ALA A 109 7.34 8.52 -6.56
C ALA A 109 7.79 8.93 -7.96
N VAL A 110 9.11 9.02 -8.17
CA VAL A 110 9.71 9.34 -9.48
C VAL A 110 9.30 8.32 -10.54
N ARG A 111 9.37 7.02 -10.22
CA ARG A 111 8.95 5.95 -11.13
C ARG A 111 7.48 6.08 -11.53
N PHE A 112 6.58 6.36 -10.59
CA PHE A 112 5.15 6.51 -10.88
C PHE A 112 4.87 7.78 -11.68
N SER A 113 5.49 8.90 -11.33
CA SER A 113 5.42 10.14 -12.10
C SER A 113 5.86 9.90 -13.55
N ALA A 114 7.00 9.27 -13.77
CA ALA A 114 7.49 8.96 -15.12
C ALA A 114 6.61 7.96 -15.88
N ARG A 115 6.07 6.94 -15.19
CA ARG A 115 5.24 5.90 -15.81
C ARG A 115 3.87 6.42 -16.24
N PHE A 116 3.25 7.27 -15.42
CA PHE A 116 1.87 7.71 -15.61
C PHE A 116 1.75 9.14 -16.13
N GLY A 117 2.85 9.90 -16.18
CA GLY A 117 2.83 11.33 -16.54
C GLY A 117 2.23 12.21 -15.44
N PHE A 118 2.22 11.73 -14.20
CA PHE A 118 1.58 12.43 -13.07
C PHE A 118 2.55 13.43 -12.44
N ALA A 119 2.04 14.55 -11.96
CA ALA A 119 2.81 15.52 -11.19
C ALA A 119 3.04 15.00 -9.76
N ILE A 120 4.21 15.26 -9.18
CA ILE A 120 4.44 15.00 -7.75
C ILE A 120 3.98 16.23 -6.97
N GLU A 121 3.15 16.02 -5.95
CA GLU A 121 2.67 17.09 -5.09
C GLU A 121 3.87 17.84 -4.44
N PRO A 122 3.88 19.19 -4.39
CA PRO A 122 5.01 19.95 -3.85
C PRO A 122 5.49 19.52 -2.46
N ALA A 123 4.58 19.23 -1.52
CA ALA A 123 4.97 18.76 -0.19
C ALA A 123 5.57 17.34 -0.22
N THR A 124 5.13 16.50 -1.16
CA THR A 124 5.70 15.18 -1.43
C THR A 124 7.04 15.25 -2.17
N ALA A 125 7.35 16.37 -2.83
CA ALA A 125 8.60 16.59 -3.55
C ALA A 125 9.68 17.37 -2.76
N ALA A 126 9.33 17.89 -1.58
CA ALA A 126 10.20 18.67 -0.71
C ALA A 126 11.20 17.80 0.07
#